data_AF-A0A165R0L4-F1
#
_entry.id   AF-A0A165R0L4-F1
#
_cell.length_a   1.000
_cell.length_b   1.000
_cell.length_c   1.000
_cell.angle_alpha   90.00
_cell.angle_beta   90.00
_cell.angle_gamma   90.00
#
_symmetry.space_group_name_H-M   'P 1'
#
loop_
_entity.id
_entity.type
_entity.pdbx_description
1 polymer ?
#
loop_
_entity_poly.entity_id
_entity_poly.type
_entity_poly.pdbx_seq_one_letter_code
_entity_poly.pdbx_strand_id
1 'polypeptide(L)' 'SFVFLSSILHEFVHELFAGMKVLGCYQFRVTRNSDLFVDEEEVKNLRAKIQGELPQRHFGGAVRLEVANSCSEAM' A
#
# COMPACT_ATOMS: atom_id res chain seq x y z
N SER A 1 22.34 -10.43 -16.46
CA SER A 1 21.25 -9.52 -16.87
C SER A 1 20.17 -9.57 -15.81
N PHE A 2 19.54 -8.46 -15.46
CA PHE A 2 18.49 -8.38 -14.44
C PHE A 2 17.25 -7.68 -15.01
N VAL A 3 16.08 -8.09 -14.55
CA VAL A 3 14.78 -7.51 -14.92
C VAL A 3 13.95 -7.29 -13.67
N PHE A 4 13.03 -6.32 -13.70
CA PHE A 4 12.08 -6.13 -12.61
C PHE A 4 11.01 -7.22 -12.64
N LEU A 5 10.64 -7.74 -11.47
CA LEU A 5 9.51 -8.66 -11.36
C LEU A 5 8.21 -8.05 -11.90
N SER A 6 8.00 -6.76 -11.68
CA SER A 6 6.83 -6.06 -12.18
C SER A 6 6.77 -5.98 -13.71
N SER A 7 7.92 -6.00 -14.41
CA SER A 7 7.96 -6.11 -15.87
C SER A 7 7.44 -7.46 -16.36
N ILE A 8 7.79 -8.55 -15.65
CA ILE A 8 7.25 -9.88 -15.94
C ILE A 8 5.74 -9.91 -15.71
N LEU A 9 5.28 -9.35 -14.59
CA LEU A 9 3.85 -9.28 -14.29
C LEU A 9 3.08 -8.47 -15.33
N HIS A 10 3.62 -7.34 -15.80
CA HIS A 10 2.99 -6.53 -16.85
C HIS A 10 2.87 -7.29 -18.17
N GLU A 11 3.92 -8.02 -18.57
CA GLU A 11 3.92 -8.79 -19.82
C GLU A 11 2.87 -9.91 -19.79
N PHE A 12 2.83 -10.68 -18.70
CA PHE A 12 2.00 -11.87 -18.58
C PHE A 12 0.67 -11.66 -17.86
N VAL A 13 0.26 -10.40 -17.62
CA VAL A 13 -1.00 -10.10 -16.89
C VAL A 13 -2.23 -10.72 -17.56
N HIS A 14 -2.21 -10.87 -18.88
CA HIS A 14 -3.30 -11.45 -19.65
C HIS A 14 -3.48 -12.96 -19.39
N GLU A 15 -2.42 -13.67 -18.98
CA GLU A 15 -2.52 -15.08 -18.58
C GLU A 15 -3.14 -15.24 -17.19
N LEU A 16 -2.90 -14.27 -16.29
CA LEU A 16 -3.51 -14.25 -14.96
C LEU A 16 -5.03 -14.03 -15.01
N PHE A 17 -5.51 -13.30 -16.02
CA PHE A 17 -6.92 -12.96 -16.21
C PHE A 17 -7.47 -13.54 -17.52
N ALA A 18 -7.35 -14.85 -17.70
CA ALA A 18 -7.81 -15.54 -18.89
C ALA A 18 -9.31 -15.31 -19.17
N GLY A 19 -9.64 -15.04 -20.44
CA GLY A 19 -11.01 -14.75 -20.88
C GLY A 19 -11.47 -13.31 -20.62
N MET A 20 -10.65 -12.48 -19.99
CA MET A 20 -10.89 -11.05 -19.82
C MET A 20 -10.03 -10.22 -20.78
N LYS A 21 -10.56 -9.09 -21.23
CA LYS A 21 -9.77 -8.08 -21.94
C LYS A 21 -9.13 -7.14 -20.93
N VAL A 22 -7.83 -7.29 -20.69
CA VAL A 22 -7.07 -6.36 -19.84
C VAL A 22 -7.04 -4.98 -20.50
N LEU A 23 -7.61 -3.98 -19.83
CA LEU A 23 -7.71 -2.60 -20.34
C LEU A 23 -6.49 -1.75 -19.97
N GLY A 24 -5.78 -2.12 -18.91
CA GLY A 24 -4.59 -1.44 -18.44
C GLY A 24 -3.95 -2.20 -17.29
N CYS A 25 -2.64 -1.99 -17.11
CA CYS A 25 -1.86 -2.51 -15.99
C CYS A 25 -0.90 -1.42 -15.55
N TYR A 26 -1.11 -0.89 -14.35
CA TYR A 26 -0.38 0.27 -13.85
C TYR A 26 0.11 0.03 -12.44
N GLN A 27 1.40 0.32 -12.22
CA GLN A 27 2.01 0.22 -10.90
C GLN A 27 1.53 1.37 -10.04
N PHE A 28 1.23 1.07 -8.78
CA PHE A 28 0.89 2.07 -7.78
C PHE A 28 1.57 1.74 -6.45
N ARG A 29 1.72 2.75 -5.61
CA ARG A 29 2.23 2.63 -4.25
C ARG A 29 1.37 3.44 -3.30
N VAL A 30 0.96 2.81 -2.21
CA VAL A 30 0.26 3.48 -1.11
C VAL A 30 1.22 3.63 0.06
N THR A 31 1.37 4.85 0.55
CA THR A 31 2.05 5.14 1.81
C THR A 31 1.00 5.46 2.87
N ARG A 32 1.08 4.80 4.02
CA ARG A 32 0.19 5.02 5.16
C ARG A 32 0.95 5.63 6.32
N ASN A 33 0.25 6.43 7.12
CA ASN A 33 0.78 6.91 8.38
C ASN A 33 0.91 5.74 9.34
N SER A 34 1.98 5.75 10.12
CA SER A 34 2.25 4.80 11.20
C SER A 34 2.36 5.49 12.56
N ASP A 35 1.93 6.75 12.65
CA ASP A 35 1.85 7.47 13.92
C ASP A 35 0.97 6.71 14.91
N LEU A 36 1.50 6.56 16.12
CA LEU A 36 0.81 5.99 17.27
C LEU A 36 0.27 7.16 18.09
N PHE A 37 -1.05 7.21 18.31
CA PHE A 37 -1.67 8.31 19.03
C PHE A 37 -1.78 7.94 20.50
N VAL A 38 -0.81 8.40 21.29
CA VAL A 38 -0.85 8.23 22.73
C VAL A 38 -1.44 9.48 23.37
N ASP A 39 -2.65 9.37 23.89
CA ASP A 39 -3.20 10.40 24.79
C ASP A 39 -2.46 10.34 26.13
N GLU A 40 -1.54 11.29 26.36
CA GLU A 40 -0.67 11.40 27.53
C GLU A 40 -1.41 11.74 28.83
N GLU A 41 -2.60 12.36 28.78
CA GLU A 41 -3.37 12.72 29.97
C GLU A 41 -4.01 11.49 30.64
N GLU A 42 -4.23 10.42 29.86
CA GLU A 42 -4.90 9.20 30.30
C GLU A 42 -3.94 8.05 30.69
N VAL A 43 -2.61 8.19 30.53
CA VAL A 43 -1.67 7.05 30.64
C VAL A 43 -0.92 6.96 31.96
N LYS A 44 -1.25 5.95 32.77
CA LYS A 44 -0.42 5.54 33.92
C LYS A 44 0.77 4.66 33.55
N ASN A 45 0.72 3.96 32.40
CA ASN A 45 1.80 3.09 31.90
C ASN A 45 1.92 3.14 30.37
N LEU A 46 2.90 3.91 29.88
CA LEU A 46 3.13 4.17 28.47
C LEU A 46 3.46 2.91 27.66
N ARG A 47 4.26 2.00 28.23
CA ARG A 47 4.68 0.75 27.58
C ARG A 47 3.47 -0.12 27.23
N ALA A 48 2.52 -0.24 28.15
CA ALA A 48 1.34 -1.07 27.95
C ALA A 48 0.44 -0.53 26.83
N LYS A 49 0.26 0.80 26.76
CA LYS A 49 -0.57 1.45 25.73
C LYS A 49 0.05 1.30 24.32
N ILE A 50 1.35 1.57 24.19
CA ILE A 50 2.09 1.40 22.93
C ILE A 50 2.06 -0.07 22.45
N GLN A 51 2.18 -1.04 23.36
CA GLN A 51 2.09 -2.46 23.01
C GLN A 51 0.72 -2.84 22.42
N GLY A 52 -0.37 -2.20 22.85
CA GLY A 52 -1.70 -2.39 22.30
C GLY A 52 -1.90 -1.79 20.91
N GLU A 53 -1.25 -0.66 20.62
CA GLU A 53 -1.39 0.03 19.32
C GLU A 53 -0.39 -0.42 18.26
N LEU A 54 0.76 -0.99 18.67
CA LEU A 54 1.80 -1.51 17.78
C LEU A 54 1.29 -2.44 16.65
N PRO A 55 0.34 -3.38 16.89
CA PRO A 55 -0.23 -4.21 15.81
C PRO A 55 -1.00 -3.40 14.77
N GLN A 56 -1.59 -2.27 15.16
CA GLN A 56 -2.39 -1.42 14.28
C GLN A 56 -1.54 -0.39 13.52
N ARG A 57 -0.24 -0.29 13.82
CA ARG A 57 0.68 0.68 13.21
C ARG A 57 0.70 0.64 11.68
N HIS A 58 0.52 -0.54 11.08
CA HIS A 58 0.50 -0.73 9.63
C HIS A 58 -0.83 -0.33 8.97
N PHE A 59 -1.85 -0.06 9.79
CA PHE A 59 -3.22 0.22 9.35
C PHE A 59 -3.63 1.68 9.58
N GLY A 60 -2.69 2.57 9.93
CA GLY A 60 -2.98 4.01 10.02
C GLY A 60 -3.45 4.59 8.67
N GLY A 61 -3.90 5.85 8.70
CA GLY A 61 -4.54 6.50 7.54
C GLY A 61 -3.66 6.49 6.28
N ALA A 62 -4.24 6.31 5.10
CA ALA A 62 -3.51 6.48 3.84
C ALA A 62 -3.13 7.96 3.65
N VAL A 63 -1.84 8.22 3.46
CA VAL A 63 -1.29 9.58 3.38
C VAL A 63 -0.90 9.94 1.95
N ARG A 64 -0.45 8.96 1.16
CA ARG A 64 0.00 9.22 -0.21
C ARG A 64 -0.31 8.05 -1.13
N LEU A 65 -0.84 8.35 -2.30
CA LEU A 65 -0.96 7.44 -3.42
C LEU A 65 -0.05 7.93 -4.54
N GLU A 66 0.84 7.07 -5.01
CA GLU A 66 1.69 7.29 -6.16
C GLU A 66 1.25 6.32 -7.26
N VAL A 67 1.06 6.80 -8.49
CA VAL A 67 0.66 6.00 -9.65
C VAL A 67 1.65 6.21 -10.79
N ALA A 68 1.79 5.21 -11.67
CA ALA A 68 2.62 5.33 -12.86
C ALA A 68 2.13 6.47 -13.76
N ASN A 69 3.06 7.20 -14.38
CA ASN A 69 2.74 8.29 -15.31
C ASN A 69 1.92 7.85 -16.52
N SER A 70 1.96 6.57 -16.88
CA SER A 70 1.18 5.99 -17.97
C SER A 70 -0.26 5.67 -17.58
N CYS A 71 -0.63 5.80 -16.29
CA CYS A 71 -1.97 5.54 -15.80
C CYS A 71 -2.98 6.45 -16.52
N SER A 72 -4.00 5.84 -17.12
CA SER A 72 -5.03 6.60 -17.84
C SER A 72 -5.84 7.47 -16.90
N GLU A 73 -6.29 8.64 -17.36
CA GLU A 73 -7.20 9.52 -16.59
C GLU A 73 -8.57 8.89 -16.30
N ALA A 74 -8.96 7.87 -17.07
CA ALA A 74 -10.23 7.17 -16.89
C ALA A 74 -10.21 6.10 -15.77
N MET A 75 -9.06 5.88 -15.14
CA MET A 75 -8.94 5.07 -13.91
C MET A 75 -9.11 5.94 -12.67
#